data_AF-A0A444KVM8-F1
#
_entry.id   AF-A0A444KVM8-F1
#
_cell.length_a   1.000
_cell.length_b   1.000
_cell.length_c   1.000
_cell.angle_alpha   90.00
_cell.angle_beta   90.00
_cell.angle_gamma   90.00
#
_symmetry.space_group_name_H-M   'P 1'
#
loop_
_entity.id
_entity.type
_entity.pdbx_description
1 polymer ?
#
loop_
_entity_poly.entity_id
_entity_poly.type
_entity_poly.pdbx_seq_one_letter_code
_entity_poly.pdbx_strand_id
1 'polypeptide(L)' 'MSNLVTFSLDTDTLPEPTSRQPVAPELISGEAPTFRSWVQDLSFGEMVRTGIWEATPGLTQCLKPTNYEYCYIME' A
#
# COMPACT_ATOMS: atom_id res chain seq x y z
N MET A 1 1.88 -14.25 -24.44
CA MET A 1 0.90 -13.31 -23.87
C MET A 1 1.67 -12.29 -23.04
N SER A 2 1.29 -11.02 -23.08
CA SER A 2 1.98 -9.96 -22.32
C SER A 2 1.48 -9.97 -20.87
N ASN A 3 2.40 -9.85 -19.90
CA ASN A 3 2.09 -9.67 -18.48
C ASN A 3 2.15 -8.18 -18.07
N LEU A 4 2.15 -7.26 -19.05
CA LEU A 4 2.17 -5.84 -18.78
C LEU A 4 0.79 -5.37 -18.33
N VAL A 5 0.72 -4.82 -17.13
CA VAL A 5 -0.48 -4.19 -16.57
C VAL A 5 -0.25 -2.68 -16.52
N THR A 6 -1.27 -1.91 -16.89
CA THR A 6 -1.26 -0.44 -16.73
C THR A 6 -2.03 -0.11 -15.46
N PHE A 7 -1.42 0.68 -14.59
CA PHE A 7 -2.02 1.17 -13.36
C PHE A 7 -2.53 2.59 -13.57
N SER A 8 -3.70 2.93 -13.01
CA SER A 8 -4.12 4.33 -12.88
C SER A 8 -3.42 4.94 -11.67
N LEU A 9 -2.94 6.17 -11.78
CA LEU A 9 -2.39 6.94 -10.64
C LEU A 9 -3.44 7.87 -10.02
N ASP A 10 -4.61 7.99 -10.63
CA ASP A 10 -5.70 8.87 -10.19
C ASP A 10 -6.61 8.10 -9.22
N THR A 11 -6.47 8.37 -7.92
CA THR A 11 -7.23 7.70 -6.85
C THR A 11 -8.72 8.03 -6.87
N ASP A 12 -9.14 9.15 -7.48
CA ASP A 12 -10.56 9.52 -7.61
C ASP A 12 -11.29 8.62 -8.62
N THR A 13 -10.55 7.93 -9.49
CA THR A 13 -11.09 6.99 -10.48
C THR A 13 -11.09 5.53 -10.02
N LEU A 14 -10.48 5.24 -8.86
CA LEU A 14 -10.33 3.89 -8.34
C LEU A 14 -11.50 3.52 -7.42
N PRO A 15 -11.76 2.21 -7.21
CA PRO A 15 -12.71 1.75 -6.20
C PRO A 15 -12.34 2.21 -4.78
N GLU A 16 -13.29 2.11 -3.85
CA GLU A 16 -13.04 2.45 -2.45
C GLU A 16 -11.82 1.67 -1.89
N PRO A 17 -10.85 2.36 -1.25
CA PRO A 17 -9.68 1.70 -0.72
C PRO A 17 -10.01 0.82 0.48
N THR A 18 -9.18 -0.20 0.66
CA THR A 18 -9.10 -0.85 1.97
C THR A 18 -8.39 0.08 2.95
N SER A 19 -8.92 0.15 4.17
CA SER A 19 -8.36 1.02 5.23
C SER A 19 -7.90 0.20 6.43
N ARG A 20 -6.77 0.59 7.02
CA ARG A 20 -6.29 0.05 8.30
C ARG A 20 -5.49 1.10 9.07
N GLN A 21 -5.28 0.85 10.36
CA GLN A 21 -4.31 1.58 11.19
C GLN A 21 -3.12 0.69 11.51
N PRO A 22 -1.98 1.24 11.97
CA PRO A 22 -0.89 0.42 12.46
C PRO A 22 -1.30 -0.36 13.71
N VAL A 23 -0.87 -1.62 13.79
CA VAL A 23 -1.07 -2.48 14.96
C VAL A 23 0.24 -2.60 15.74
N ALA A 24 0.21 -2.88 17.04
CA ALA A 24 1.46 -3.10 17.78
C ALA A 24 2.25 -4.30 17.20
N PRO A 25 3.57 -4.19 16.95
CA PRO A 25 4.47 -3.09 17.34
C PRO A 25 4.73 -2.04 16.25
N GLU A 26 3.96 -1.95 15.16
CA GLU A 26 4.19 -1.01 14.05
C GLU A 26 4.21 0.47 14.48
N LEU A 27 3.35 0.89 15.42
CA LEU A 27 3.32 2.28 15.90
C LEU A 27 4.49 2.56 16.84
N ILE A 28 5.29 3.59 16.53
CA ILE A 28 6.43 4.01 17.37
C ILE A 28 5.98 5.13 18.32
N SER A 29 5.36 6.19 17.79
CA SER A 29 4.92 7.34 18.58
C SER A 29 3.89 8.20 17.84
N GLY A 30 3.18 9.05 18.59
CA GLY A 30 2.19 9.99 18.05
C GLY A 30 0.79 9.38 17.90
N GLU A 31 -0.09 10.11 17.21
CA GLU A 31 -1.40 9.59 16.80
C GLU A 31 -1.23 8.51 15.73
N ALA A 32 -2.07 7.48 15.78
CA ALA A 32 -2.00 6.37 14.83
C ALA A 32 -2.43 6.85 13.42
N PRO A 33 -1.56 6.76 12.40
CA PRO A 33 -1.94 7.11 11.04
C PRO A 33 -3.01 6.16 10.49
N THR A 34 -3.83 6.66 9.58
CA THR A 34 -4.73 5.83 8.78
C THR A 34 -4.07 5.53 7.45
N PHE A 35 -4.03 4.26 7.09
CA PHE A 35 -3.51 3.76 5.82
C PHE A 35 -4.65 3.43 4.88
N ARG A 36 -4.52 3.83 3.61
CA ARG A 36 -5.44 3.47 2.52
C ARG A 36 -4.68 2.70 1.44
N SER A 37 -5.32 1.69 0.85
CA SER A 37 -4.70 0.85 -0.17
C SER A 37 -5.67 0.54 -1.30
N TRP A 38 -5.26 0.89 -2.52
CA TRP A 38 -5.91 0.55 -3.78
C TRP A 38 -5.10 -0.52 -4.50
N VAL A 39 -5.46 -1.78 -4.32
CA VAL A 39 -4.84 -2.89 -5.05
C VAL A 39 -5.36 -2.87 -6.48
N GLN A 40 -4.45 -2.79 -7.46
CA GLN A 40 -4.79 -2.74 -8.88
C GLN A 40 -4.40 -4.01 -9.64
N ASP A 41 -3.43 -4.79 -9.14
CA ASP A 41 -3.05 -6.06 -9.74
C ASP A 41 -2.65 -7.10 -8.69
N LEU A 42 -3.04 -8.35 -8.96
CA LEU A 42 -2.70 -9.55 -8.20
C LEU A 42 -2.18 -10.61 -9.17
N SER A 43 -0.86 -10.74 -9.24
CA SER A 43 -0.19 -11.60 -10.22
C SER A 43 0.51 -12.78 -9.55
N PHE A 44 0.76 -13.85 -10.34
CA PHE A 44 1.49 -15.05 -9.91
C PHE A 44 0.90 -15.72 -8.65
N GLY A 45 -0.43 -15.85 -8.59
CA GLY A 45 -1.10 -16.38 -7.39
C GLY A 45 -0.95 -15.46 -6.19
N GLU A 46 -1.09 -14.15 -6.41
CA GLU A 46 -0.97 -13.08 -5.41
C GLU A 46 0.44 -12.88 -4.82
N MET A 47 1.45 -13.54 -5.37
CA MET A 47 2.85 -13.34 -4.97
C MET A 47 3.32 -11.92 -5.27
N VAL A 48 2.79 -11.30 -6.32
CA VAL A 48 3.01 -9.89 -6.65
C VAL A 48 1.69 -9.14 -6.46
N ARG A 49 1.75 -8.09 -5.62
CA ARG A 49 0.65 -7.17 -5.37
C ARG A 49 1.11 -5.77 -5.74
N THR A 50 0.38 -5.12 -6.64
CA THR A 50 0.72 -3.77 -7.11
C THR A 50 -0.48 -2.84 -6.93
N GLY A 51 -0.24 -1.58 -6.59
CA GLY A 51 -1.29 -0.62 -6.34
C GLY A 51 -0.78 0.72 -5.81
N ILE A 52 -1.72 1.52 -5.31
CA ILE A 52 -1.44 2.78 -4.62
C ILE A 52 -1.63 2.58 -3.12
N TRP A 53 -0.73 3.17 -2.34
CA TRP A 53 -0.82 3.22 -0.89
C TRP A 53 -0.66 4.66 -0.41
N GLU A 54 -1.45 5.04 0.59
CA GLU A 54 -1.41 6.37 1.20
C GLU A 54 -1.46 6.22 2.73
N ALA A 55 -0.83 7.15 3.43
CA ALA A 55 -0.93 7.29 4.88
C ALA A 55 -1.11 8.75 5.29
N THR A 56 -1.96 8.97 6.29
CA THR A 56 -1.93 10.23 7.05
C THR A 56 -0.62 10.34 7.85
N PRO A 57 -0.22 11.54 8.31
CA PRO A 57 1.01 11.71 9.09
C PRO A 57 1.08 10.82 10.35
N GLY A 58 2.25 10.23 10.62
CA GLY A 58 2.52 9.39 11.79
C GLY A 58 3.92 8.75 11.72
N LEU A 59 4.43 8.23 12.85
CA LEU A 59 5.72 7.53 12.90
C LEU A 59 5.53 6.03 13.20
N THR A 60 5.86 5.20 12.21
CA THR A 60 5.70 3.74 12.27
C THR A 60 6.96 3.01 11.81
N GLN A 61 7.18 1.80 12.33
CA GLN A 61 8.16 0.85 11.79
C GLN A 61 7.50 -0.10 10.79
N CYS A 62 8.23 -0.40 9.72
CA CYS A 62 7.81 -1.35 8.71
C CYS A 62 8.12 -2.79 9.18
N LEU A 63 7.12 -3.68 9.17
CA LEU A 63 7.26 -5.09 9.52
C LEU A 63 7.13 -5.95 8.26
N LYS A 64 8.20 -6.04 7.46
CA LYS A 64 8.23 -6.82 6.20
C LYS A 64 9.38 -7.83 6.22
N PRO A 65 9.27 -8.93 6.98
CA PRO A 65 10.38 -9.88 7.14
C PRO A 65 10.70 -10.70 5.89
N THR A 66 9.72 -10.91 5.00
CA THR A 66 9.81 -11.88 3.88
C THR A 66 9.49 -11.27 2.52
N ASN A 67 9.16 -9.98 2.46
CA ASN A 67 8.62 -9.34 1.27
C ASN A 67 9.54 -8.22 0.81
N TYR A 68 9.77 -8.16 -0.50
CA TYR A 68 10.37 -7.00 -1.13
C TYR A 68 9.26 -6.04 -1.54
N GLU A 69 9.48 -4.75 -1.32
CA GLU A 69 8.55 -3.70 -1.69
C GLU A 69 9.31 -2.62 -2.46
N TYR A 70 8.82 -2.31 -3.66
CA TYR A 70 9.28 -1.15 -4.43
C TYR A 70 8.28 -0.03 -4.21
N CYS A 71 8.78 1.13 -3.77
CA CYS A 71 7.97 2.32 -3.56
C CYS A 71 8.41 3.42 -4.51
N TYR A 72 7.43 4.03 -5.18
CA TYR A 72 7.60 5.27 -5.91
C TYR A 72 6.77 6.34 -5.22
N ILE A 73 7.42 7.39 -4.72
CA ILE A 73 6.76 8.47 -3.98
C ILE A 73 6.11 9.41 -4.99
N MET A 74 4.80 9.61 -4.85
CA MET A 74 4.00 10.47 -5.74
C MET A 74 3.75 11.86 -5.14
N GLU A 75 3.47 11.92 -3.83
CA GLU A 75 3.17 13.13 -3.05
C GLU A 75 3.63 13.00 -1.59
#